data_AF-A0A7Y0XDW4-F1
#
_entry.id   AF-A0A7Y0XDW4-F1
#
_cell.length_a   1.000
_cell.length_b   1.000
_cell.length_c   1.000
_cell.angle_alpha   90.00
_cell.angle_beta   90.00
_cell.angle_gamma   90.00
#
_symmetry.space_group_name_H-M   'P 1'
#
loop_
_entity.id
_entity.type
_entity.pdbx_description
1 polymer ?
#
loop_
_entity_poly.entity_id
_entity_poly.type
_entity_poly.pdbx_seq_one_letter_code
_entity_poly.pdbx_strand_id
1 'polypeptide(L)'
;SLPYSAGLSLLRQGKEDKAKALLKHAAELGKTNAHYWYVYGLALEKSDVLEASKALQTAFEVGGNPQHLYAQCEVLARNHKKGAVAFAFDRCIQELSHYAPKQAINQLKASIVGVNRS
;
A
#
# COMPACT_ATOMS: atom_id res chain seq x y z
N SER A 1 -14.81 8.83 -9.52
CA SER A 1 -16.14 8.93 -8.89
C SER A 1 -16.16 10.17 -8.00
N LEU A 2 -17.34 10.70 -7.65
CA LEU A 2 -17.44 11.85 -6.73
C LEU A 2 -16.77 11.59 -5.37
N PRO A 3 -16.94 10.41 -4.72
CA PRO A 3 -16.24 10.09 -3.48
C PRO A 3 -14.71 10.13 -3.63
N TYR A 4 -14.17 9.63 -4.74
CA TYR A 4 -12.73 9.62 -4.99
C TYR A 4 -12.13 11.03 -5.04
N SER A 5 -12.71 11.91 -5.86
CA SER A 5 -12.23 13.28 -6.02
C SER A 5 -12.36 14.08 -4.71
N ALA A 6 -13.44 13.87 -3.95
CA ALA A 6 -13.64 14.48 -2.64
C ALA A 6 -12.61 13.97 -1.61
N GLY A 7 -12.33 12.67 -1.59
CA GLY A 7 -11.30 12.05 -0.75
C GLY A 7 -9.92 12.65 -0.99
N LEU A 8 -9.49 12.76 -2.26
CA LEU A 8 -8.22 13.40 -2.61
C LEU A 8 -8.16 14.88 -2.20
N SER A 9 -9.26 15.62 -2.32
CA SER A 9 -9.34 17.01 -1.87
C SER A 9 -9.15 17.14 -0.35
N LEU A 10 -9.72 16.21 0.43
CA LEU A 10 -9.58 16.19 1.88
C LEU A 10 -8.17 15.78 2.33
N LEU A 11 -7.48 14.88 1.61
CA LEU A 11 -6.06 14.58 1.88
C LEU A 11 -5.22 15.85 1.76
N ARG A 12 -5.40 16.64 0.70
CA ARG A 12 -4.68 17.91 0.51
C ARG A 12 -4.97 18.93 1.61
N GLN A 13 -6.13 18.84 2.26
CA GLN A 13 -6.51 19.68 3.39
C GLN A 13 -6.07 19.10 4.75
N GLY A 14 -5.34 17.99 4.79
CA GLY A 14 -4.93 17.31 6.03
C GLY A 14 -6.07 16.63 6.79
N LYS A 15 -7.26 16.50 6.20
CA LYS A 15 -8.44 15.87 6.82
C LYS A 15 -8.43 14.36 6.61
N GLU A 16 -7.39 13.71 7.13
CA GLU A 16 -7.04 12.31 6.80
C GLU A 16 -8.19 11.31 7.05
N ASP A 17 -8.89 11.38 8.19
CA ASP A 17 -9.96 10.40 8.49
C ASP A 17 -11.15 10.49 7.54
N LYS A 18 -11.62 11.70 7.24
CA LYS A 18 -12.70 11.93 6.26
C LYS A 18 -12.26 11.51 4.85
N ALA A 19 -10.99 11.77 4.52
CA ALA A 19 -10.43 11.38 3.24
C ALA A 19 -10.39 9.85 3.08
N LYS A 20 -9.86 9.13 4.07
CA LYS A 20 -9.79 7.66 4.09
C LYS A 20 -11.18 7.04 3.94
N ALA A 21 -12.19 7.57 4.62
CA ALA A 21 -13.57 7.08 4.50
C ALA A 21 -14.12 7.20 3.06
N LEU A 22 -13.88 8.34 2.40
CA LEU A 22 -14.34 8.58 1.03
C LEU A 22 -13.55 7.77 0.00
N LEU A 23 -12.24 7.58 0.20
CA LEU A 23 -11.41 6.75 -0.66
C LEU A 23 -11.78 5.27 -0.53
N LYS A 24 -12.05 4.78 0.68
CA LYS A 24 -12.60 3.44 0.92
C LYS A 24 -13.91 3.26 0.16
N HIS A 25 -14.85 4.19 0.33
CA HIS A 25 -16.14 4.14 -0.37
C HIS A 25 -15.98 4.14 -1.90
N ALA A 26 -15.04 4.93 -2.43
CA ALA A 26 -14.71 4.91 -3.85
C ALA A 26 -14.20 3.55 -4.32
N ALA A 27 -13.28 2.93 -3.58
CA ALA A 27 -12.70 1.62 -3.89
C ALA A 27 -13.76 0.50 -3.82
N GLU A 28 -14.66 0.54 -2.84
CA GLU A 28 -15.76 -0.42 -2.69
C GLU A 28 -16.82 -0.30 -3.80
N LEU A 29 -17.07 0.91 -4.31
CA LEU A 29 -17.93 1.12 -5.48
C LEU A 29 -17.23 0.69 -6.78
N GLY A 30 -15.95 1.00 -6.90
CA GLY A 30 -15.10 0.64 -8.04
C GLY A 30 -14.27 -0.60 -7.77
N LYS A 31 -14.90 -1.73 -7.42
CA LYS A 31 -14.19 -2.93 -6.94
C LYS A 31 -13.09 -3.42 -7.89
N THR A 32 -13.28 -3.26 -9.21
CA THR A 32 -12.30 -3.65 -10.25
C THR A 32 -11.37 -2.50 -10.66
N ASN A 33 -11.51 -1.32 -10.07
CA ASN A 33 -10.67 -0.17 -10.35
C ASN A 33 -9.43 -0.19 -9.44
N ALA A 34 -8.34 -0.75 -9.96
CA ALA A 34 -7.08 -0.86 -9.25
C ALA A 34 -6.56 0.50 -8.71
N HIS A 35 -6.80 1.60 -9.44
CA HIS A 35 -6.32 2.91 -9.01
C HIS A 35 -7.00 3.39 -7.73
N TYR A 36 -8.29 3.07 -7.52
CA TYR A 36 -8.99 3.46 -6.29
C TYR A 36 -8.48 2.68 -5.09
N TRP A 37 -8.24 1.39 -5.24
CA TRP A 37 -7.62 0.56 -4.22
C TRP A 37 -6.19 1.01 -3.90
N TYR A 38 -5.41 1.35 -4.92
CA TYR A 38 -4.04 1.84 -4.76
C TYR A 38 -3.99 3.11 -3.91
N VAL A 39 -4.78 4.12 -4.27
CA VAL A 39 -4.82 5.39 -3.54
C VAL A 39 -5.41 5.25 -2.14
N TYR A 40 -6.42 4.38 -1.97
CA TYR A 40 -6.93 4.06 -0.64
C TYR A 40 -5.84 3.44 0.25
N GLY A 41 -5.08 2.47 -0.27
CA GLY A 41 -3.98 1.85 0.45
C GLY A 41 -2.88 2.83 0.86
N LEU A 42 -2.45 3.71 -0.05
CA LEU A 42 -1.48 4.75 0.28
C LEU A 42 -1.97 5.72 1.37
N ALA A 43 -3.27 6.07 1.36
CA ALA A 43 -3.85 6.96 2.37
C ALA A 43 -3.88 6.33 3.78
N LEU A 44 -3.78 5.00 3.89
CA LEU A 44 -3.80 4.27 5.15
C LEU A 44 -2.43 4.08 5.80
N GLU A 45 -1.34 4.23 5.06
CA GLU A 45 0.02 3.82 5.49
C GLU A 45 0.39 4.31 6.90
N LYS A 46 0.03 5.55 7.26
CA LYS A 46 0.37 6.12 8.57
C LYS A 46 -0.50 5.58 9.71
N SER A 47 -1.76 5.27 9.45
CA SER A 47 -2.76 4.93 10.49
C SER A 47 -3.04 3.43 10.60
N ASP A 48 -2.99 2.68 9.50
CA ASP A 48 -3.26 1.25 9.48
C ASP A 48 -2.46 0.57 8.35
N VAL A 49 -1.26 0.11 8.68
CA VAL A 49 -0.31 -0.47 7.73
C VAL A 49 -0.81 -1.79 7.14
N LEU A 50 -1.51 -2.59 7.94
CA LEU A 50 -2.00 -3.89 7.46
C LEU A 50 -3.19 -3.71 6.53
N GLU A 51 -4.09 -2.77 6.81
CA GLU A 51 -5.16 -2.44 5.88
C GLU A 51 -4.62 -1.76 4.61
N ALA A 52 -3.59 -0.90 4.73
CA ALA A 52 -2.87 -0.34 3.59
C ALA A 52 -2.34 -1.46 2.68
N SER A 53 -1.69 -2.46 3.28
CA SER A 53 -1.17 -3.62 2.56
C SER A 53 -2.27 -4.39 1.84
N LYS A 54 -3.43 -4.64 2.48
CA LYS A 54 -4.54 -5.35 1.83
C LYS A 54 -5.11 -4.57 0.66
N ALA A 55 -5.31 -3.26 0.81
CA ALA A 55 -5.82 -2.43 -0.28
C ALA A 55 -4.85 -2.41 -1.48
N LEU A 56 -3.54 -2.36 -1.25
CA LEU A 56 -2.52 -2.43 -2.31
C LEU A 56 -2.47 -3.82 -2.97
N GLN A 57 -2.64 -4.89 -2.19
CA GLN A 57 -2.81 -6.25 -2.74
C GLN A 57 -4.05 -6.31 -3.65
N THR A 58 -5.20 -5.78 -3.21
CA THR A 58 -6.40 -5.73 -4.06
C THR A 58 -6.14 -4.94 -5.34
N ALA A 59 -5.40 -3.84 -5.28
CA ALA A 59 -5.02 -3.07 -6.46
C ALA A 59 -4.15 -3.88 -7.44
N PHE A 60 -3.26 -4.73 -6.93
CA PHE A 60 -2.51 -5.67 -7.75
C PHE A 60 -3.41 -6.75 -8.35
N GLU A 61 -4.24 -7.41 -7.55
CA GLU A 61 -5.12 -8.50 -7.98
C GLU A 61 -6.10 -8.07 -9.08
N VAL A 62 -6.74 -6.91 -8.94
CA VAL A 62 -7.73 -6.44 -9.92
C VAL A 62 -7.11 -5.72 -11.11
N GLY A 63 -5.85 -5.27 -11.01
CA GLY A 63 -5.15 -4.51 -12.05
C GLY A 63 -4.05 -5.25 -12.79
N GLY A 64 -3.54 -6.34 -12.22
CA GLY A 64 -2.43 -7.14 -12.76
C GLY A 64 -1.09 -6.40 -12.84
N ASN A 65 -0.96 -5.20 -12.28
CA ASN A 65 0.25 -4.37 -12.38
C ASN A 65 1.21 -4.63 -11.22
N PRO A 66 2.39 -5.25 -11.44
CA PRO A 66 3.35 -5.55 -10.38
C PRO A 66 3.86 -4.32 -9.60
N GLN A 67 3.71 -3.10 -10.14
CA GLN A 67 4.05 -1.87 -9.41
C GLN A 67 3.14 -1.66 -8.19
N HIS A 68 1.90 -2.14 -8.20
CA HIS A 68 1.03 -2.10 -7.02
C HIS A 68 1.53 -3.06 -5.93
N LEU A 69 1.98 -4.25 -6.32
CA LEU A 69 2.60 -5.21 -5.39
C LEU A 69 3.94 -4.69 -4.86
N TYR A 70 4.74 -4.03 -5.69
CA TYR A 70 5.95 -3.35 -5.23
C TYR A 70 5.62 -2.26 -4.18
N ALA A 71 4.61 -1.42 -4.44
CA ALA A 71 4.17 -0.39 -3.50
C ALA A 71 3.68 -0.98 -2.16
N GLN A 72 2.97 -2.12 -2.19
CA GLN A 72 2.62 -2.87 -0.98
C GLN A 72 3.86 -3.25 -0.18
N CYS A 73 4.86 -3.85 -0.83
CA CYS A 73 6.08 -4.28 -0.16
C CYS A 73 6.89 -3.08 0.38
N GLU A 74 6.87 -1.94 -0.32
CA GLU A 74 7.48 -0.69 0.17
C GLU A 74 6.79 -0.15 1.43
N VAL A 75 5.46 -0.11 1.45
CA VAL A 75 4.69 0.31 2.65
C VAL A 75 5.03 -0.59 3.83
N LEU A 76 5.09 -1.89 3.61
CA LEU A 76 5.47 -2.87 4.64
C LEU A 76 6.93 -2.69 5.08
N ALA A 77 7.86 -2.46 4.15
CA ALA A 77 9.27 -2.22 4.46
C ALA A 77 9.48 -0.97 5.34
N ARG A 78 8.86 0.16 4.96
CA ARG A 78 8.94 1.42 5.73
C ARG A 78 8.39 1.28 7.15
N ASN A 79 7.48 0.32 7.36
CA ASN A 79 6.79 0.09 8.63
C ASN A 79 7.21 -1.22 9.31
N HIS A 80 8.29 -1.86 8.86
CA HIS A 80 8.67 -3.23 9.21
C HIS A 80 8.74 -3.51 10.72
N LYS A 81 9.14 -2.51 11.53
CA LYS A 81 9.29 -2.63 12.99
C LYS A 81 7.95 -2.67 13.75
N LYS A 82 6.80 -2.49 13.09
CA LYS A 82 5.48 -2.44 13.74
C LYS A 82 4.85 -3.83 13.83
N GLY A 83 4.84 -4.43 15.02
CA GLY A 83 4.05 -5.63 15.33
C GLY A 83 4.14 -6.74 14.27
N ALA A 84 3.00 -7.13 13.70
CA ALA A 84 2.89 -8.20 12.70
C ALA A 84 3.34 -7.82 11.27
N VAL A 85 3.85 -6.60 11.04
CA VAL A 85 4.21 -6.11 9.69
C VAL A 85 5.39 -6.88 9.09
N ALA A 86 6.36 -7.32 9.90
CA ALA A 86 7.50 -8.10 9.41
C ALA A 86 7.07 -9.38 8.67
N PHE A 87 6.10 -10.12 9.22
CA PHE A 87 5.56 -11.31 8.56
C PHE A 87 4.83 -10.98 7.26
N ALA A 88 4.08 -9.88 7.22
CA ALA A 88 3.43 -9.43 5.98
C ALA A 88 4.46 -9.02 4.92
N PHE A 89 5.55 -8.36 5.33
CA PHE A 89 6.67 -8.00 4.45
C PHE A 89 7.33 -9.23 3.83
N ASP A 90 7.64 -10.26 4.63
CA ASP A 90 8.27 -11.48 4.14
C ASP A 90 7.42 -12.17 3.06
N ARG A 91 6.10 -12.26 3.28
CA ARG A 91 5.16 -12.81 2.28
C ARG A 91 5.09 -11.95 1.03
N CYS A 92 5.02 -10.63 1.18
CA CYS A 92 5.00 -9.71 0.04
C CYS A 92 6.25 -9.88 -0.83
N ILE A 93 7.43 -10.01 -0.20
CA ILE A 93 8.69 -10.21 -0.91
C ILE A 93 8.73 -11.56 -1.66
N GLN A 94 8.19 -12.63 -1.07
CA GLN A 94 8.08 -13.92 -1.75
C GLN A 94 7.23 -13.80 -3.01
N GLU A 95 6.04 -13.19 -2.91
CA GLU A 95 5.15 -12.98 -4.05
C GLU A 95 5.77 -12.08 -5.12
N LEU A 96 6.30 -10.93 -4.72
CA LEU A 96 6.93 -9.96 -5.62
C LEU A 96 8.12 -10.55 -6.38
N SER A 97 8.82 -11.55 -5.80
CA SER A 97 9.96 -12.20 -6.46
C SER A 97 9.60 -12.93 -7.75
N HIS A 98 8.32 -13.26 -7.96
CA HIS A 98 7.83 -13.83 -9.21
C HIS A 98 7.64 -12.78 -10.33
N TYR A 99 7.53 -11.50 -9.98
CA TYR A 99 7.18 -10.43 -10.91
C TYR A 99 8.30 -9.38 -11.08
N ALA A 100 9.16 -9.21 -10.07
CA ALA A 100 10.17 -8.16 -10.04
C ALA A 100 11.60 -8.70 -10.16
N PRO A 101 12.54 -7.93 -10.73
CA PRO A 101 13.94 -8.34 -10.79
C PRO A 101 14.54 -8.43 -9.38
N LYS A 102 15.54 -9.32 -9.23
CA LYS A 102 16.26 -9.54 -7.96
C LYS A 102 16.78 -8.25 -7.32
N GLN A 103 17.17 -7.26 -8.13
CA GLN A 103 17.65 -5.97 -7.63
C GLN A 103 16.59 -5.22 -6.82
N ALA A 104 15.34 -5.18 -7.27
CA ALA A 104 14.24 -4.54 -6.56
C ALA A 104 13.96 -5.23 -5.21
N ILE A 105 13.99 -6.57 -5.21
CA ILE A 105 13.85 -7.37 -3.98
C ILE A 105 14.97 -7.07 -2.99
N ASN A 106 16.22 -7.01 -3.46
CA ASN A 106 17.37 -6.72 -2.62
C ASN A 106 17.32 -5.30 -2.04
N GLN A 107 16.85 -4.32 -2.81
CA GLN A 107 16.67 -2.95 -2.34
C GLN A 107 15.66 -2.87 -1.20
N LEU A 108 14.52 -3.54 -1.33
CA LEU A 108 13.51 -3.60 -0.26
C LEU A 108 14.06 -4.26 1.01
N LYS A 109 14.76 -5.40 0.87
CA LYS A 109 15.39 -6.08 2.01
C LYS A 109 16.48 -5.23 2.68
N ALA A 110 17.28 -4.50 1.91
CA ALA A 110 18.28 -3.60 2.45
C ALA A 110 17.65 -2.43 3.22
N SER A 111 16.48 -1.94 2.77
CA SER A 111 15.80 -0.82 3.42
C SER A 111 15.40 -1.12 4.87
N ILE A 112 15.04 -2.36 5.20
CA ILE A 112 14.67 -2.74 6.57
C ILE A 112 15.87 -2.94 7.51
N VAL A 113 17.07 -3.15 6.95
CA VAL A 113 18.33 -3.27 7.70
C VAL A 113 18.97 -1.89 7.96
N GLY A 114 18.90 -0.97 7.00
CA GLY A 114 19.46 0.38 7.13
C GLY A 114 18.78 1.24 8.21
N VAL A 115 17.51 0.96 8.54
CA VAL A 115 16.75 1.63 9.61
C VAL A 115 17.22 1.21 11.02
N ASN A 116 18.18 0.28 11.16
CA ASN A 116 18.78 -0.11 12.45
C ASN A 116 19.98 0.74 12.90
N ARG A 117 20.29 1.85 12.22
CA ARG A 117 21.48 2.69 12.54
C ARG A 117 21.19 4.09 13.09
N SER A 118 19.98 4.35 13.58
CA SER A 118 19.59 5.61 14.22
C SER A 118 18.89 5.35 15.53
#